data_AF-A0A837J6I5-F1
#
_entry.id   AF-A0A837J6I5-F1
#
_cell.length_a   1.000
_cell.length_b   1.000
_cell.length_c   1.000
_cell.angle_alpha   90.00
_cell.angle_beta   90.00
_cell.angle_gamma   90.00
#
_symmetry.space_group_name_H-M   'P 1'
#
loop_
_entity.id
_entity.type
_entity.pdbx_description
1 polymer ?
#
loop_
_entity_poly.entity_id
_entity_poly.type
_entity_poly.pdbx_seq_one_letter_code
_entity_poly.pdbx_strand_id
1 'polypeptide(L)'
;MQISSILDIVDGKLLNSPSISFIYSIKTNVSKVKEGDLFIVKDPNEIEIALKNGAFAILIEKNHLILDNEIAWIKVENIDLAIIKLIRFNLSTKNLKAYFCEKETYDLLKIYSNNFEKAIKLIPNRLENFFKQLENIENDDILISSDKIILDKLYPNNSDFNDIVLVKNIENLTEHSLFETSFSYKERYFSRLKISSLYLTNFIKVYNFLNQNIDFSKLKAFHNLKALFLDKNFNLIEFGKSDKFIICQSNEDLYKKEILYIKEKYKYAKAIFISNFYVDFLDKDEQIIIKDLEELKPILKSLKFNAVYIMGFNHKCVINYFLKSQKFPTLF
;
A
#
# COMPACT_ATOMS: atom_id res chain seq x y z
N MET A 1 -19.70 -5.18 -21.42
CA MET A 1 -18.66 -5.88 -22.21
C MET A 1 -19.25 -7.18 -22.74
N GLN A 2 -19.06 -7.48 -24.03
CA GLN A 2 -19.56 -8.74 -24.63
C GLN A 2 -18.79 -9.94 -24.08
N ILE A 3 -19.48 -11.07 -23.86
CA ILE A 3 -18.86 -12.31 -23.39
C ILE A 3 -17.78 -12.80 -24.38
N SER A 4 -18.03 -12.68 -25.69
CA SER A 4 -17.04 -13.00 -26.72
C SER A 4 -15.76 -12.19 -26.56
N SER A 5 -15.86 -10.87 -26.36
CA SER A 5 -14.69 -10.02 -26.12
C SER A 5 -13.95 -10.43 -24.84
N ILE A 6 -14.66 -10.85 -23.78
CA ILE A 6 -14.02 -11.33 -22.56
C ILE A 6 -13.22 -12.60 -22.84
N LEU A 7 -13.79 -13.56 -23.57
CA LEU A 7 -13.11 -14.78 -23.98
C LEU A 7 -11.82 -14.47 -24.74
N ASP A 8 -11.89 -13.56 -25.72
CA ASP A 8 -10.73 -13.14 -26.51
C ASP A 8 -9.67 -12.42 -25.65
N ILE A 9 -10.09 -11.53 -24.75
CA ILE A 9 -9.17 -10.77 -23.89
C ILE A 9 -8.43 -11.69 -22.93
N VAL A 10 -9.12 -12.64 -22.29
CA VAL A 10 -8.53 -13.49 -21.25
C VAL A 10 -7.95 -14.80 -21.77
N ASP A 11 -8.03 -15.05 -23.08
CA ASP A 11 -7.80 -16.36 -23.70
C ASP A 11 -8.61 -17.47 -23.00
N GLY A 12 -9.89 -17.17 -22.75
CA GLY A 12 -10.80 -18.01 -21.99
C GLY A 12 -11.52 -19.05 -22.84
N LYS A 13 -11.81 -20.22 -22.25
CA LYS A 13 -12.68 -21.25 -22.82
C LYS A 13 -14.06 -21.17 -22.20
N LEU A 14 -15.09 -20.97 -23.03
CA LEU A 14 -16.47 -21.08 -22.60
C LEU A 14 -16.84 -22.55 -22.34
N LEU A 15 -17.42 -22.83 -21.18
CA LEU A 15 -17.74 -24.20 -20.74
C LEU A 15 -19.18 -24.65 -21.06
N ASN A 16 -20.05 -23.70 -21.41
CA ASN A 16 -21.46 -23.93 -21.69
C ASN A 16 -21.95 -23.06 -22.87
N SER A 17 -23.25 -23.15 -23.17
CA SER A 17 -23.92 -22.30 -24.16
C SER A 17 -24.89 -21.33 -23.45
N PRO A 18 -24.40 -20.21 -22.89
CA PRO A 18 -25.20 -19.29 -22.09
C PRO A 18 -26.22 -18.52 -22.95
N SER A 19 -27.33 -18.14 -22.33
CA SER A 19 -28.34 -17.25 -22.91
C SER A 19 -27.91 -15.78 -22.89
N ILE A 20 -27.01 -15.42 -21.96
CA ILE A 20 -26.49 -14.07 -21.81
C ILE A 20 -25.33 -13.80 -22.78
N SER A 21 -25.32 -12.62 -23.40
CA SER A 21 -24.27 -12.18 -24.33
C SER A 21 -23.34 -11.09 -23.80
N PHE A 22 -23.68 -10.40 -22.70
CA PHE A 22 -22.86 -9.32 -22.15
C PHE A 22 -22.96 -9.18 -20.63
N ILE A 23 -21.96 -8.52 -20.03
CA ILE A 23 -21.91 -8.12 -18.60
C ILE A 23 -21.77 -6.60 -18.44
N TYR A 24 -22.25 -6.05 -17.33
CA TYR A 24 -22.14 -4.62 -17.01
C TYR A 24 -20.85 -4.27 -16.30
N SER A 25 -20.42 -5.08 -15.32
CA SER A 25 -19.21 -4.80 -14.55
C SER A 25 -18.49 -6.06 -14.09
N ILE A 26 -17.27 -5.90 -13.57
CA ILE A 26 -16.42 -7.00 -13.12
C ILE A 26 -16.23 -6.88 -11.61
N LYS A 27 -16.51 -7.95 -10.86
CA LYS A 27 -16.38 -8.01 -9.40
C LYS A 27 -15.51 -9.20 -8.97
N THR A 28 -14.73 -8.97 -7.91
CA THR A 28 -13.88 -10.00 -7.27
C THR A 28 -14.24 -10.21 -5.81
N ASN A 29 -15.30 -9.55 -5.33
CA ASN A 29 -15.83 -9.72 -3.99
C ASN A 29 -17.31 -10.05 -4.14
N VAL A 30 -17.69 -11.24 -3.68
CA VAL A 30 -19.03 -11.78 -3.86
C VAL A 30 -20.12 -10.90 -3.26
N SER A 31 -19.85 -10.21 -2.15
CA SER A 31 -20.80 -9.28 -1.51
C SER A 31 -21.13 -8.04 -2.34
N LYS A 32 -20.38 -7.78 -3.41
CA LYS A 32 -20.56 -6.63 -4.31
C LYS A 32 -21.11 -7.02 -5.68
N VAL A 33 -21.30 -8.32 -5.92
CA VAL A 33 -21.92 -8.83 -7.14
C VAL A 33 -23.36 -8.36 -7.19
N LYS A 34 -23.77 -7.90 -8.36
CA LYS A 34 -25.15 -7.56 -8.69
C LYS A 34 -25.55 -8.24 -10.00
N GLU A 35 -26.85 -8.18 -10.28
CA GLU A 35 -27.40 -8.60 -11.55
C GLU A 35 -26.62 -7.99 -12.73
N GLY A 36 -26.12 -8.87 -13.60
CA GLY A 36 -25.36 -8.46 -14.78
C GLY A 36 -23.85 -8.39 -14.63
N ASP A 37 -23.30 -8.74 -13.48
CA ASP A 37 -21.86 -8.72 -13.25
C ASP A 37 -21.14 -10.01 -13.70
N LEU A 38 -19.87 -9.86 -14.10
CA LEU A 38 -18.89 -10.94 -14.14
C LEU A 38 -18.27 -11.09 -12.75
N PHE A 39 -18.32 -12.29 -12.17
CA PHE A 39 -17.61 -12.61 -10.93
C PHE A 39 -16.33 -13.41 -11.21
N ILE A 40 -15.19 -12.91 -10.71
CA ILE A 40 -13.90 -13.62 -10.77
C ILE A 40 -13.71 -14.41 -9.48
N VAL A 41 -13.66 -15.74 -9.60
CA VAL A 41 -13.67 -16.66 -8.46
C VAL A 41 -12.28 -16.82 -7.85
N LYS A 42 -12.10 -16.36 -6.62
CA LYS A 42 -10.89 -16.65 -5.83
C LYS A 42 -11.08 -17.80 -4.84
N ASP A 43 -12.30 -17.93 -4.32
CA ASP A 43 -12.72 -19.05 -3.49
C ASP A 43 -13.91 -19.75 -4.17
N PRO A 44 -13.80 -21.02 -4.57
CA PRO A 44 -14.91 -21.78 -5.14
C PRO A 44 -16.18 -21.79 -4.27
N ASN A 45 -16.06 -21.66 -2.94
CA ASN A 45 -17.21 -21.62 -2.03
C ASN A 45 -18.10 -20.37 -2.23
N GLU A 46 -17.57 -19.33 -2.90
CA GLU A 46 -18.32 -18.10 -3.16
C GLU A 46 -19.18 -18.18 -4.44
N ILE A 47 -19.01 -19.21 -5.28
CA ILE A 47 -19.70 -19.34 -6.57
C ILE A 47 -21.22 -19.32 -6.40
N GLU A 48 -21.77 -20.17 -5.51
CA GLU A 48 -23.21 -20.24 -5.29
C GLU A 48 -23.79 -18.90 -4.82
N ILE A 49 -23.05 -18.18 -3.99
CA ILE A 49 -23.46 -16.86 -3.49
C ILE A 49 -23.43 -15.85 -4.64
N ALA A 50 -22.42 -15.90 -5.52
CA ALA A 50 -22.34 -15.02 -6.69
C ALA A 50 -23.51 -15.23 -7.65
N LEU A 51 -23.90 -16.48 -7.90
CA LEU A 51 -25.08 -16.81 -8.71
C LEU A 51 -26.36 -16.26 -8.10
N LYS A 52 -26.56 -16.48 -6.79
CA LYS A 52 -27.72 -15.92 -6.06
C LYS A 52 -27.75 -14.38 -6.10
N ASN A 53 -26.60 -13.73 -6.15
CA ASN A 53 -26.48 -12.27 -6.27
C ASN A 53 -26.67 -11.76 -7.71
N GLY A 54 -26.90 -12.64 -8.69
CA GLY A 54 -27.20 -12.28 -10.08
C GLY A 54 -26.01 -12.21 -11.03
N ALA A 55 -24.90 -12.90 -10.74
CA ALA A 55 -23.77 -12.96 -11.66
C ALA A 55 -24.19 -13.51 -13.03
N PHE A 56 -23.95 -12.76 -14.10
CA PHE A 56 -24.21 -13.17 -15.49
C PHE A 56 -23.07 -13.98 -16.09
N ALA A 57 -21.89 -13.91 -15.46
CA ALA A 57 -20.76 -14.71 -15.86
C ALA A 57 -19.87 -15.06 -14.65
N ILE A 58 -19.24 -16.21 -14.72
CA ILE A 58 -18.33 -16.74 -13.71
C ILE A 58 -16.98 -17.04 -14.39
N LEU A 59 -15.91 -16.39 -13.93
CA LEU A 59 -14.54 -16.64 -14.38
C LEU A 59 -13.82 -17.54 -13.37
N ILE A 60 -13.38 -18.73 -13.82
CA ILE A 60 -12.75 -19.76 -12.99
C ILE A 60 -11.43 -20.24 -13.59
N GLU A 61 -10.51 -20.65 -12.74
CA GLU A 61 -9.26 -21.29 -13.15
C GLU A 61 -9.40 -22.82 -13.23
N LYS A 62 -10.03 -23.39 -12.21
CA LYS A 62 -10.25 -24.84 -12.07
C LYS A 62 -11.65 -25.21 -12.52
N ASN A 63 -11.81 -26.40 -13.09
CA ASN A 63 -13.12 -26.91 -13.49
C ASN A 63 -14.06 -26.93 -12.29
N HIS A 64 -15.31 -26.51 -12.51
CA HIS A 64 -16.39 -26.53 -11.53
C HIS A 64 -17.66 -27.07 -12.19
N LEU A 65 -18.57 -27.64 -11.40
CA LEU A 65 -19.88 -28.04 -11.90
C LEU A 65 -20.66 -26.80 -12.37
N ILE A 66 -21.26 -26.87 -13.56
CA ILE A 66 -22.12 -25.81 -14.07
C ILE A 66 -23.45 -25.90 -13.32
N LEU A 67 -23.70 -24.92 -12.44
CA LEU A 67 -24.91 -24.87 -11.60
C LEU A 67 -26.08 -24.14 -12.26
N ASP A 68 -25.77 -23.28 -13.24
CA ASP A 68 -26.73 -22.48 -13.99
C ASP A 68 -26.26 -22.42 -15.45
N ASN A 69 -27.09 -22.89 -16.37
CA ASN A 69 -26.77 -22.95 -17.80
C ASN A 69 -27.08 -21.64 -18.54
N GLU A 70 -27.84 -20.72 -17.96
CA GLU A 70 -28.22 -19.45 -18.60
C GLU A 70 -27.06 -18.44 -18.58
N ILE A 71 -26.20 -18.51 -17.57
CA ILE A 71 -25.07 -17.62 -17.36
C ILE A 71 -23.76 -18.17 -17.96
N ALA A 72 -22.80 -17.30 -18.27
CA ALA A 72 -21.57 -17.70 -18.94
C ALA A 72 -20.52 -18.26 -17.97
N TRP A 73 -20.04 -19.49 -18.20
CA TRP A 73 -18.94 -20.08 -17.44
C TRP A 73 -17.65 -20.03 -18.24
N ILE A 74 -16.71 -19.20 -17.81
CA ILE A 74 -15.46 -18.93 -18.53
C ILE A 74 -14.30 -19.53 -17.75
N LYS A 75 -13.58 -20.47 -18.38
CA LYS A 75 -12.36 -21.05 -17.82
C LYS A 75 -11.12 -20.35 -18.36
N VAL A 76 -10.20 -20.01 -17.48
CA VAL A 76 -8.85 -19.50 -17.83
C VAL A 76 -7.77 -20.37 -17.23
N GLU A 77 -6.56 -20.29 -17.76
CA GLU A 77 -5.40 -21.00 -17.20
C GLU A 77 -4.88 -20.35 -15.92
N ASN A 78 -4.96 -19.03 -15.83
CA ASN A 78 -4.46 -18.26 -14.70
C ASN A 78 -5.33 -17.01 -14.44
N ILE A 79 -5.95 -16.92 -13.26
CA ILE A 79 -6.83 -15.80 -12.91
C ILE A 79 -6.08 -14.47 -12.79
N ASP A 80 -4.87 -14.46 -12.22
CA ASP A 80 -4.10 -13.21 -12.07
C ASP A 80 -3.70 -12.64 -13.43
N LEU A 81 -3.37 -13.50 -14.39
CA LEU A 81 -3.10 -13.10 -15.78
C LEU A 81 -4.37 -12.58 -16.46
N ALA A 82 -5.52 -13.24 -16.25
CA ALA A 82 -6.80 -12.77 -16.77
C ALA A 82 -7.15 -11.37 -16.21
N ILE A 83 -6.92 -11.13 -14.92
CA ILE A 83 -7.09 -9.80 -14.29
C ILE A 83 -6.20 -8.76 -14.98
N ILE A 84 -4.90 -9.06 -15.17
CA ILE A 84 -3.98 -8.15 -15.87
C ILE A 84 -4.48 -7.82 -17.28
N LYS A 85 -4.91 -8.83 -18.04
CA LYS A 85 -5.41 -8.67 -19.41
C LYS A 85 -6.68 -7.81 -19.45
N LEU A 86 -7.64 -8.06 -18.57
CA LEU A 86 -8.87 -7.28 -18.46
C LEU A 86 -8.60 -5.81 -18.07
N ILE A 87 -7.72 -5.57 -17.09
CA ILE A 87 -7.34 -4.22 -16.69
C ILE A 87 -6.63 -3.51 -17.84
N ARG A 88 -5.64 -4.16 -18.46
CA ARG A 88 -4.88 -3.62 -19.59
C ARG A 88 -5.81 -3.24 -20.75
N PHE A 89 -6.76 -4.11 -21.10
CA PHE A 89 -7.73 -3.82 -22.15
C PHE A 89 -8.52 -2.55 -21.84
N ASN A 90 -9.07 -2.41 -20.62
CA ASN A 90 -9.79 -1.21 -20.21
C ASN A 90 -8.90 0.05 -20.31
N LEU A 91 -7.68 -0.01 -19.82
CA LEU A 91 -6.74 1.12 -19.87
C LEU A 91 -6.29 1.47 -21.29
N SER A 92 -6.16 0.48 -22.19
CA SER A 92 -5.68 0.69 -23.57
C SER A 92 -6.60 1.56 -24.41
N THR A 93 -7.87 1.68 -24.00
CA THR A 93 -8.85 2.57 -24.64
C THR A 93 -8.76 4.02 -24.17
N LYS A 94 -7.84 4.33 -23.24
CA LYS A 94 -7.69 5.63 -22.59
C LYS A 94 -6.33 6.24 -22.88
N ASN A 95 -6.32 7.55 -23.11
CA ASN A 95 -5.08 8.33 -23.19
C ASN A 95 -4.71 8.83 -21.79
N LEU A 96 -3.83 8.12 -21.10
CA LEU A 96 -3.47 8.37 -19.70
C LEU A 96 -2.03 8.85 -19.59
N LYS A 97 -1.73 9.57 -18.51
CA LYS A 97 -0.35 9.79 -18.08
C LYS A 97 0.00 8.75 -17.03
N ALA A 98 0.97 7.89 -17.30
CA ALA A 98 1.32 6.79 -16.41
C ALA A 98 2.74 6.94 -15.84
N TYR A 99 2.88 6.80 -14.53
CA TYR A 99 4.13 7.01 -13.81
C TYR A 99 4.46 5.88 -12.84
N PHE A 100 5.71 5.43 -12.86
CA PHE A 100 6.28 4.60 -11.80
C PHE A 100 6.92 5.49 -10.72
N CYS A 101 6.74 5.16 -9.44
CA CYS A 101 7.43 5.86 -8.36
C CYS A 101 7.89 4.92 -7.24
N GLU A 102 8.85 5.37 -6.44
CA GLU A 102 9.24 4.67 -5.20
C GLU A 102 8.05 4.53 -4.22
N LYS A 103 8.10 3.50 -3.36
CA LYS A 103 7.00 3.17 -2.43
C LYS A 103 6.69 4.30 -1.46
N GLU A 104 7.70 5.06 -1.00
CA GLU A 104 7.49 6.16 -0.06
C GLU A 104 6.81 7.36 -0.73
N THR A 105 7.14 7.61 -2.01
CA THR A 105 6.43 8.58 -2.85
C THR A 105 4.98 8.15 -3.06
N TYR A 106 4.74 6.86 -3.34
CA TYR A 106 3.40 6.29 -3.48
C TYR A 106 2.57 6.43 -2.19
N ASP A 107 3.17 6.17 -1.03
CA ASP A 107 2.52 6.34 0.28
C ASP A 107 2.12 7.79 0.55
N LEU A 108 2.96 8.76 0.18
CA LEU A 108 2.65 10.19 0.25
C LEU A 108 1.52 10.57 -0.73
N LEU A 109 1.56 10.08 -1.97
CA LEU A 109 0.50 10.32 -2.96
C LEU A 109 -0.84 9.76 -2.48
N LYS A 110 -0.85 8.61 -1.80
CA LYS A 110 -2.06 8.03 -1.20
C LYS A 110 -2.71 8.94 -0.15
N ILE A 111 -1.92 9.78 0.53
CA ILE A 111 -2.40 10.72 1.54
C ILE A 111 -2.96 12.00 0.88
N TYR A 112 -2.32 12.47 -0.20
CA TYR A 112 -2.54 13.82 -0.73
C TYR A 112 -3.30 13.91 -2.05
N SER A 113 -3.40 12.82 -2.82
CA SER A 113 -3.96 12.82 -4.18
C SER A 113 -5.41 13.29 -4.30
N ASN A 114 -6.23 13.18 -3.24
CA ASN A 114 -7.66 13.50 -3.29
C ASN A 114 -7.99 14.98 -3.62
N ASN A 115 -7.04 15.91 -3.44
CA ASN A 115 -7.26 17.34 -3.64
C ASN A 115 -6.67 17.86 -4.97
N PHE A 116 -6.27 16.98 -5.88
CA PHE A 116 -5.64 17.36 -7.14
C PHE A 116 -6.66 17.60 -8.24
N GLU A 117 -6.41 18.59 -9.11
CA GLU A 117 -7.29 18.96 -10.22
C GLU A 117 -7.52 17.81 -11.21
N LYS A 118 -6.47 17.01 -11.45
CA LYS A 118 -6.57 15.78 -12.24
C LYS A 118 -6.81 14.58 -11.35
N ALA A 119 -7.64 13.63 -11.77
CA ALA A 119 -7.82 12.42 -10.98
C ALA A 119 -6.56 11.55 -11.04
N ILE A 120 -5.95 11.34 -9.87
CA ILE A 120 -4.83 10.40 -9.70
C ILE A 120 -5.42 9.05 -9.30
N LYS A 121 -5.15 8.02 -10.10
CA LYS A 121 -5.55 6.63 -9.87
C LYS A 121 -4.30 5.84 -9.46
N LEU A 122 -4.30 5.41 -8.21
CA LEU A 122 -3.19 4.65 -7.65
C LEU A 122 -3.45 3.14 -7.86
N ILE A 123 -2.55 2.47 -8.58
CA ILE A 123 -2.62 1.02 -8.80
C ILE A 123 -2.35 0.33 -7.45
N PRO A 124 -3.32 -0.42 -6.89
CA PRO A 124 -3.12 -1.12 -5.64
C PRO A 124 -2.23 -2.35 -5.82
N ASN A 125 -1.52 -2.76 -4.75
CA ASN A 125 -0.72 -4.00 -4.74
C ASN A 125 -1.53 -5.24 -5.14
N ARG A 126 -2.81 -5.27 -4.77
CA ARG A 126 -3.77 -6.31 -5.17
C ARG A 126 -4.61 -5.79 -6.33
N LEU A 127 -4.25 -6.19 -7.54
CA LEU A 127 -4.80 -5.68 -8.79
C LEU A 127 -6.32 -5.83 -8.93
N GLU A 128 -6.90 -6.87 -8.35
CA GLU A 128 -8.35 -7.05 -8.32
C GLU A 128 -9.10 -5.87 -7.69
N ASN A 129 -8.47 -5.15 -6.76
CA ASN A 129 -9.09 -3.99 -6.13
C ASN A 129 -9.14 -2.78 -7.08
N PHE A 130 -8.42 -2.83 -8.20
CA PHE A 130 -8.36 -1.77 -9.17
C PHE A 130 -9.61 -1.70 -10.06
N PHE A 131 -10.39 -2.79 -10.21
CA PHE A 131 -11.63 -2.78 -11.00
C PHE A 131 -12.61 -1.69 -10.56
N LYS A 132 -12.68 -1.38 -9.26
CA LYS A 132 -13.53 -0.28 -8.74
C LYS A 132 -13.08 1.09 -9.21
N GLN A 133 -11.78 1.27 -9.42
CA GLN A 133 -11.22 2.53 -9.91
C GLN A 133 -11.36 2.65 -11.42
N LEU A 134 -11.23 1.52 -12.16
CA LEU A 134 -11.33 1.47 -13.62
C LEU A 134 -12.61 2.09 -14.18
N GLU A 135 -13.75 1.88 -13.51
CA GLU A 135 -15.05 2.43 -13.92
C GLU A 135 -15.04 3.97 -13.98
N ASN A 136 -14.17 4.62 -13.21
CA ASN A 136 -14.08 6.08 -13.09
C ASN A 136 -12.81 6.66 -13.73
N ILE A 137 -12.15 5.92 -14.63
CA ILE A 137 -10.96 6.41 -15.33
C ILE A 137 -11.36 7.08 -16.65
N GLU A 138 -10.96 8.33 -16.78
CA GLU A 138 -11.20 9.15 -17.95
C GLU A 138 -9.91 9.42 -18.73
N ASN A 139 -10.02 10.04 -19.90
CA ASN A 139 -8.82 10.50 -20.61
C ASN A 139 -8.13 11.60 -19.80
N ASP A 140 -6.81 11.72 -19.95
CA ASP A 140 -5.93 12.67 -19.25
C ASP A 140 -5.79 12.47 -17.73
N ASP A 141 -6.43 11.44 -17.17
CA ASP A 141 -6.19 10.96 -15.81
C ASP A 141 -4.74 10.48 -15.65
N ILE A 142 -4.28 10.48 -14.40
CA ILE A 142 -2.93 10.09 -14.03
C ILE A 142 -2.97 8.72 -13.36
N LEU A 143 -2.24 7.76 -13.91
CA LEU A 143 -2.05 6.42 -13.35
C LEU A 143 -0.69 6.33 -12.66
N ILE A 144 -0.65 5.91 -11.40
CA ILE A 144 0.63 5.77 -10.66
C ILE A 144 0.73 4.40 -10.00
N SER A 145 1.91 3.77 -10.12
CA SER A 145 2.23 2.50 -9.49
C SER A 145 3.58 2.57 -8.78
N SER A 146 3.70 1.85 -7.66
CA SER A 146 4.99 1.56 -7.02
C SER A 146 5.61 0.22 -7.43
N ASP A 147 4.93 -0.50 -8.33
CA ASP A 147 5.43 -1.72 -8.95
C ASP A 147 5.60 -1.46 -10.46
N LYS A 148 6.85 -1.37 -10.90
CA LYS A 148 7.23 -1.11 -12.29
C LYS A 148 6.81 -2.25 -13.22
N ILE A 149 6.99 -3.50 -12.78
CA ILE A 149 6.67 -4.69 -13.58
C ILE A 149 5.16 -4.74 -13.85
N ILE A 150 4.35 -4.47 -12.82
CA ILE A 150 2.90 -4.39 -12.96
C ILE A 150 2.51 -3.23 -13.88
N LEU A 151 3.10 -2.03 -13.69
CA LEU A 151 2.78 -0.88 -14.51
C LEU A 151 3.10 -1.13 -15.99
N ASP A 152 4.27 -1.70 -16.30
CA ASP A 152 4.68 -2.03 -17.67
C ASP A 152 3.75 -3.05 -18.32
N LYS A 153 3.22 -4.00 -17.54
CA LYS A 153 2.22 -4.96 -18.03
C LYS A 153 0.87 -4.31 -18.32
N LEU A 154 0.45 -3.35 -17.50
CA LEU A 154 -0.87 -2.72 -17.58
C LEU A 154 -0.92 -1.53 -18.56
N TYR A 155 0.12 -0.72 -18.59
CA TYR A 155 0.24 0.47 -19.41
C TYR A 155 1.72 0.74 -19.78
N PRO A 156 2.26 0.09 -20.84
CA PRO A 156 3.67 0.15 -21.19
C PRO A 156 4.19 1.56 -21.51
N ASN A 157 3.32 2.45 -22.00
CA ASN A 157 3.66 3.85 -22.23
C ASN A 157 3.66 4.64 -20.91
N ASN A 158 4.67 4.43 -20.09
CA ASN A 158 4.84 5.09 -18.80
C ASN A 158 6.26 5.64 -18.62
N SER A 159 6.43 6.53 -17.66
CA SER A 159 7.70 7.19 -17.34
C SER A 159 8.01 7.11 -15.84
N ASP A 160 9.26 7.39 -15.44
CA ASP A 160 9.61 7.48 -14.03
C ASP A 160 9.13 8.82 -13.46
N PHE A 161 8.50 8.77 -12.29
CA PHE A 161 8.03 9.96 -11.56
C PHE A 161 9.18 10.91 -11.21
N ASN A 162 10.37 10.37 -11.01
CA ASN A 162 11.57 11.14 -10.71
C ASN A 162 12.01 12.03 -11.87
N ASP A 163 11.73 11.64 -13.12
CA ASP A 163 12.10 12.39 -14.31
C ASP A 163 11.17 13.61 -14.55
N ILE A 164 10.00 13.59 -13.92
CA ILE A 164 8.94 14.58 -14.15
C ILE A 164 9.03 15.70 -13.13
N VAL A 165 9.40 15.36 -11.90
CA VAL A 165 9.41 16.31 -10.78
C VAL A 165 10.82 16.49 -10.26
N LEU A 166 11.50 17.48 -10.83
CA LEU A 166 12.81 17.90 -10.36
C LEU A 166 12.69 18.61 -9.01
N VAL A 167 13.47 18.14 -8.05
CA VAL A 167 13.59 18.76 -6.73
C VAL A 167 14.74 19.74 -6.77
N LYS A 168 14.42 21.04 -6.70
CA LYS A 168 15.40 22.09 -6.38
C LYS A 168 16.05 21.87 -4.99
N ASN A 169 17.11 22.60 -4.70
CA ASN A 169 17.79 22.49 -3.40
C ASN A 169 16.83 22.78 -2.23
N ILE A 170 16.95 21.95 -1.18
CA ILE A 170 16.34 22.17 0.12
C ILE A 170 17.34 22.97 0.95
N GLU A 171 16.93 24.13 1.44
CA GLU A 171 17.78 25.07 2.16
C GLU A 171 17.43 25.09 3.65
N ASN A 172 18.32 25.60 4.50
CA ASN A 172 18.08 25.80 5.94
C ASN A 172 17.56 24.55 6.67
N LEU A 173 17.99 23.35 6.26
CA LEU A 173 17.55 22.10 6.87
C LEU A 173 18.02 22.00 8.33
N THR A 174 17.06 21.92 9.23
CA THR A 174 17.23 21.63 10.66
C THR A 174 16.51 20.34 11.00
N GLU A 175 17.25 19.36 11.51
CA GLU A 175 16.71 18.10 12.03
C GLU A 175 16.52 18.23 13.54
N HIS A 176 15.28 18.40 14.01
CA HIS A 176 14.97 18.51 15.45
C HIS A 176 14.97 17.14 16.13
N SER A 177 14.65 16.10 15.37
CA SER A 177 14.71 14.69 15.74
C SER A 177 14.72 13.83 14.48
N LEU A 178 14.74 12.49 14.62
CA LEU A 178 14.56 11.56 13.49
C LEU A 178 13.23 11.75 12.74
N PHE A 179 12.24 12.41 13.36
CA PHE A 179 10.84 12.44 12.91
C PHE A 179 10.32 13.85 12.64
N GLU A 180 11.15 14.88 12.83
CA GLU A 180 10.71 16.27 12.74
C GLU A 180 11.82 17.14 12.15
N THR A 181 11.48 17.88 11.10
CA THR A 181 12.42 18.71 10.33
C THR A 181 11.86 20.12 10.14
N SER A 182 12.75 21.10 9.99
CA SER A 182 12.42 22.43 9.47
C SER A 182 13.33 22.72 8.30
N PHE A 183 12.82 23.36 7.26
CA PHE A 183 13.59 23.64 6.05
C PHE A 183 12.91 24.72 5.22
N SER A 184 13.67 25.36 4.34
CA SER A 184 13.17 26.22 3.28
C SER A 184 13.16 25.46 1.96
N TYR A 185 12.08 25.61 1.20
CA TYR A 185 12.00 25.11 -0.16
C TYR A 185 11.31 26.12 -1.06
N LYS A 186 12.02 26.58 -2.10
CA LYS A 186 11.64 27.78 -2.87
C LYS A 186 11.41 28.95 -1.90
N GLU A 187 10.29 29.65 -2.03
CA GLU A 187 9.96 30.83 -1.20
C GLU A 187 9.19 30.45 0.09
N ARG A 188 9.03 29.16 0.39
CA ARG A 188 8.26 28.68 1.54
C ARG A 188 9.15 28.10 2.62
N TYR A 189 8.97 28.57 3.85
CA TYR A 189 9.54 27.95 5.05
C TYR A 189 8.59 26.92 5.65
N PHE A 190 9.10 25.73 5.93
CA PHE A 190 8.41 24.62 6.58
C PHE A 190 8.92 24.51 8.01
N SER A 191 8.10 24.93 8.98
CA SER A 191 8.47 24.89 10.40
C SER A 191 7.99 23.59 11.04
N ARG A 192 8.92 22.88 11.68
CA ARG A 192 8.70 21.68 12.52
C ARG A 192 7.72 20.67 11.92
N LEU A 193 7.90 20.37 10.63
CA LEU A 193 7.11 19.38 9.92
C LEU A 193 7.46 17.99 10.45
N LYS A 194 6.44 17.21 10.83
CA LYS A 194 6.58 15.85 11.37
C LYS A 194 6.90 14.82 10.28
N ILE A 195 8.07 14.97 9.67
CA ILE A 195 8.66 14.05 8.70
C ILE A 195 10.17 13.96 8.92
N SER A 196 10.70 12.75 8.70
CA SER A 196 12.14 12.50 8.69
C SER A 196 12.83 13.15 7.50
N SER A 197 14.08 13.60 7.67
CA SER A 197 14.86 14.12 6.55
C SER A 197 15.08 13.07 5.45
N LEU A 198 15.06 11.78 5.82
CA LEU A 198 15.10 10.64 4.91
C LEU A 198 14.05 10.69 3.79
N TYR A 199 12.89 11.32 4.06
CA TYR A 199 11.74 11.37 3.15
C TYR A 199 11.45 12.77 2.61
N LEU A 200 12.32 13.75 2.85
CA LEU A 200 12.09 15.12 2.39
C LEU A 200 12.04 15.22 0.87
N THR A 201 12.94 14.55 0.17
CA THR A 201 12.94 14.54 -1.30
C THR A 201 11.62 13.97 -1.84
N ASN A 202 11.14 12.84 -1.29
CA ASN A 202 9.87 12.24 -1.68
C ASN A 202 8.69 13.19 -1.39
N PHE A 203 8.67 13.81 -0.21
CA PHE A 203 7.66 14.80 0.17
C PHE A 203 7.63 16.00 -0.78
N ILE A 204 8.80 16.56 -1.13
CA ILE A 204 8.89 17.72 -2.01
C ILE A 204 8.49 17.36 -3.45
N LYS A 205 8.79 16.15 -3.93
CA LYS A 205 8.29 15.68 -5.22
C LYS A 205 6.76 15.67 -5.23
N VAL A 206 6.12 15.06 -4.22
CA VAL A 206 4.65 15.05 -4.13
C VAL A 206 4.08 16.46 -3.96
N TYR A 207 4.71 17.30 -3.14
CA TYR A 207 4.32 18.70 -2.94
C TYR A 207 4.33 19.49 -4.25
N ASN A 208 5.39 19.36 -5.05
CA ASN A 208 5.48 20.01 -6.35
C ASN A 208 4.49 19.43 -7.36
N PHE A 209 4.34 18.10 -7.41
CA PHE A 209 3.44 17.42 -8.33
C PHE A 209 1.99 17.85 -8.13
N LEU A 210 1.59 18.06 -6.88
CA LEU A 210 0.24 18.48 -6.49
C LEU A 210 0.07 20.00 -6.47
N ASN A 211 0.85 20.73 -7.28
CA ASN A 211 0.81 22.19 -7.38
C ASN A 211 0.87 22.90 -6.02
N GLN A 212 1.63 22.35 -5.07
CA GLN A 212 1.84 22.92 -3.74
C GLN A 212 0.58 23.03 -2.87
N ASN A 213 -0.51 22.37 -3.26
CA ASN A 213 -1.81 22.42 -2.59
C ASN A 213 -2.06 21.17 -1.74
N ILE A 214 -1.32 21.04 -0.64
CA ILE A 214 -1.48 19.92 0.30
C ILE A 214 -1.73 20.38 1.72
N ASP A 215 -2.60 19.66 2.42
CA ASP A 215 -2.89 19.87 3.84
C ASP A 215 -1.90 19.09 4.71
N PHE A 216 -0.90 19.78 5.26
CA PHE A 216 0.14 19.17 6.09
C PHE A 216 -0.40 18.42 7.31
N SER A 217 -1.61 18.72 7.79
CA SER A 217 -2.21 17.97 8.91
C SER A 217 -2.44 16.49 8.58
N LYS A 218 -2.60 16.16 7.29
CA LYS A 218 -2.76 14.78 6.81
C LYS A 218 -1.46 13.96 6.89
N LEU A 219 -0.31 14.59 7.06
CA LEU A 219 1.00 13.92 7.19
C LEU A 219 1.04 12.93 8.37
N LYS A 220 0.17 13.12 9.37
CA LYS A 220 -0.03 12.16 10.47
C LYS A 220 -0.37 10.73 9.99
N ALA A 221 -0.89 10.58 8.77
CA ALA A 221 -1.20 9.29 8.14
C ALA A 221 0.01 8.64 7.43
N PHE A 222 1.13 9.35 7.32
CA PHE A 222 2.38 8.79 6.82
C PHE A 222 3.04 7.98 7.93
N HIS A 223 3.24 6.69 7.70
CA HIS A 223 3.69 5.74 8.74
C HIS A 223 5.16 5.33 8.59
N ASN A 224 5.82 5.64 7.47
CA ASN A 224 7.23 5.33 7.28
C ASN A 224 8.08 6.14 8.27
N LEU A 225 9.01 5.46 8.94
CA LEU A 225 9.80 5.96 10.07
C LEU A 225 8.97 6.67 11.16
N LYS A 226 7.68 6.32 11.34
CA LYS A 226 6.84 6.96 12.35
C LYS A 226 7.07 6.33 13.73
N ALA A 227 7.34 7.17 14.71
CA ALA A 227 7.56 6.76 16.09
C ALA A 227 6.28 6.54 16.89
N LEU A 228 6.27 5.43 17.64
CA LEU A 228 5.36 5.12 18.72
C LEU A 228 6.10 5.32 20.04
N PHE A 229 5.83 6.41 20.75
CA PHE A 229 6.51 6.73 22.02
C PHE A 229 5.93 5.92 23.18
N LEU A 230 6.81 5.50 24.09
CA LEU A 230 6.47 4.63 25.21
C LEU A 230 6.91 5.24 26.55
N ASP A 231 6.07 5.13 27.57
CA ASP A 231 6.47 5.43 28.95
C ASP A 231 7.34 4.31 29.57
N LYS A 232 7.70 4.45 30.84
CA LYS A 232 8.46 3.43 31.60
C LYS A 232 7.75 2.09 31.73
N ASN A 233 6.42 2.07 31.59
CA ASN A 233 5.56 0.90 31.69
C ASN A 233 5.20 0.32 30.31
N PHE A 234 5.80 0.83 29.23
CA PHE A 234 5.49 0.48 27.84
C PHE A 234 4.06 0.79 27.43
N ASN A 235 3.50 1.88 27.94
CA ASN A 235 2.24 2.46 27.46
C ASN A 235 2.52 3.46 26.35
N LEU A 236 1.68 3.46 25.31
CA LEU A 236 1.72 4.49 24.27
C LEU A 236 1.40 5.86 24.87
N ILE A 237 2.25 6.84 24.58
CA ILE A 237 2.09 8.23 25.01
C ILE A 237 2.21 9.17 23.81
N GLU A 238 1.95 10.46 24.05
CA GLU A 238 2.06 11.47 23.01
C GLU A 238 3.48 11.62 22.46
N PHE A 239 3.54 12.07 21.22
CA PHE A 239 4.79 12.30 20.48
C PHE A 239 5.77 13.18 21.27
N GLY A 240 7.01 12.71 21.39
CA GLY A 240 8.10 13.46 22.04
C GLY A 240 8.06 13.50 23.57
N LYS A 241 7.09 12.85 24.23
CA LYS A 241 7.02 12.80 25.70
C LYS A 241 7.93 11.75 26.35
N SER A 242 8.71 11.01 25.57
CA SER A 242 9.65 10.00 26.05
C SER A 242 10.88 9.89 25.13
N ASP A 243 11.97 9.41 25.69
CA ASP A 243 13.20 9.02 25.00
C ASP A 243 13.16 7.57 24.47
N LYS A 244 12.09 6.82 24.79
CA LYS A 244 11.81 5.48 24.28
C LYS A 244 10.74 5.50 23.21
N PHE A 245 11.07 4.95 22.04
CA PHE A 245 10.12 4.81 20.96
C PHE A 245 10.33 3.53 20.15
N ILE A 246 9.27 3.14 19.44
CA ILE A 246 9.25 2.04 18.49
C ILE A 246 8.93 2.59 17.10
N ILE A 247 9.68 2.15 16.10
CA ILE A 247 9.37 2.32 14.67
C ILE A 247 8.97 0.94 14.14
N CYS A 248 7.92 0.88 13.33
CA CYS A 248 7.44 -0.36 12.72
C CYS A 248 7.45 -0.21 11.21
N GLN A 249 8.03 -1.17 10.51
CA GLN A 249 8.08 -1.20 9.06
C GLN A 249 7.68 -2.59 8.57
N SER A 250 6.74 -2.63 7.63
CA SER A 250 6.31 -3.88 6.97
C SER A 250 6.73 -3.94 5.50
N ASN A 251 7.33 -2.87 4.98
CA ASN A 251 7.82 -2.80 3.62
C ASN A 251 9.32 -3.11 3.59
N GLU A 252 9.67 -4.26 3.02
CA GLU A 252 11.04 -4.79 3.04
C GLU A 252 12.06 -3.86 2.35
N ASP A 253 11.63 -3.20 1.27
CA ASP A 253 12.45 -2.24 0.52
C ASP A 253 12.96 -1.08 1.40
N LEU A 254 12.27 -0.77 2.50
CA LEU A 254 12.61 0.34 3.39
C LEU A 254 13.52 -0.07 4.53
N TYR A 255 13.61 -1.36 4.88
CA TYR A 255 14.33 -1.80 6.07
C TYR A 255 15.77 -1.32 6.09
N LYS A 256 16.52 -1.63 5.02
CA LYS A 256 17.93 -1.29 4.93
C LYS A 256 18.14 0.22 4.97
N LYS A 257 17.33 0.97 4.22
CA LYS A 257 17.42 2.43 4.12
C LYS A 257 17.11 3.11 5.45
N GLU A 258 16.02 2.74 6.12
CA GLU A 258 15.64 3.30 7.43
C GLU A 258 16.64 2.93 8.54
N ILE A 259 17.13 1.69 8.55
CA ILE A 259 18.12 1.23 9.54
C ILE A 259 19.45 1.97 9.39
N LEU A 260 19.97 2.10 8.17
CA LEU A 260 21.20 2.85 7.92
C LEU A 260 21.05 4.31 8.35
N TYR A 261 19.92 4.92 8.04
CA TYR A 261 19.61 6.29 8.48
C TYR A 261 19.56 6.42 10.02
N ILE A 262 18.92 5.48 10.73
CA ILE A 262 18.92 5.47 12.21
C ILE A 262 20.35 5.32 12.75
N LYS A 263 21.13 4.37 12.23
CA LYS A 263 22.54 4.18 12.65
C LYS A 263 23.39 5.42 12.39
N GLU A 264 23.11 6.17 11.33
CA GLU A 264 23.84 7.39 10.99
C GLU A 264 23.45 8.57 11.90
N LYS A 265 22.14 8.79 12.11
CA LYS A 265 21.60 10.00 12.74
C LYS A 265 21.32 9.86 14.24
N TYR A 266 21.22 8.64 14.76
CA TYR A 266 20.86 8.35 16.16
C TYR A 266 22.01 7.69 16.94
N LYS A 267 23.26 8.05 16.63
CA LYS A 267 24.49 7.46 17.22
C LYS A 267 24.63 7.65 18.73
N TYR A 268 23.97 8.65 19.29
CA TYR A 268 24.08 9.02 20.71
C TYR A 268 23.21 8.15 21.63
N ALA A 269 22.43 7.23 21.09
CA ALA A 269 21.45 6.45 21.83
C ALA A 269 21.38 5.01 21.33
N LYS A 270 20.82 4.11 22.15
CA LYS A 270 20.83 2.67 21.85
C LYS A 270 19.64 2.29 20.97
N ALA A 271 19.93 1.89 19.74
CA ALA A 271 18.96 1.33 18.80
C ALA A 271 19.01 -0.21 18.81
N ILE A 272 17.85 -0.86 18.74
CA ILE A 272 17.69 -2.31 18.67
C ILE A 272 16.84 -2.66 17.45
N PHE A 273 17.25 -3.68 16.71
CA PHE A 273 16.54 -4.15 15.52
C PHE A 273 15.85 -5.47 15.83
N ILE A 274 14.54 -5.55 15.60
CA ILE A 274 13.71 -6.72 15.88
C ILE A 274 12.98 -7.14 14.60
N SER A 275 12.90 -8.44 14.32
CA SER A 275 12.21 -8.99 13.14
C SER A 275 11.51 -10.30 13.48
N ASN A 276 10.60 -10.75 12.61
CA ASN A 276 10.02 -12.10 12.67
C ASN A 276 10.67 -13.09 11.68
N PHE A 277 11.76 -12.68 11.05
CA PHE A 277 12.57 -13.47 10.14
C PHE A 277 14.02 -13.00 10.21
N TYR A 278 14.94 -13.84 9.74
CA TYR A 278 16.35 -13.46 9.65
C TYR A 278 16.57 -12.41 8.56
N VAL A 279 17.33 -11.36 8.87
CA VAL A 279 17.64 -10.25 7.96
C VAL A 279 19.11 -10.28 7.58
N ASP A 280 19.40 -10.61 6.32
CA ASP A 280 20.77 -10.93 5.88
C ASP A 280 21.77 -9.77 5.97
N PHE A 281 21.31 -8.52 5.84
CA PHE A 281 22.20 -7.34 5.88
C PHE A 281 22.50 -6.84 7.29
N LEU A 282 21.91 -7.46 8.32
CA LEU A 282 22.20 -7.19 9.73
C LEU A 282 23.06 -8.32 10.29
N ASP A 283 24.03 -7.97 11.13
CA ASP A 283 24.79 -8.98 11.85
C ASP A 283 23.89 -9.76 12.81
N LYS A 284 24.25 -11.01 13.09
CA LYS A 284 23.48 -11.88 14.00
C LYS A 284 23.24 -11.25 15.37
N ASP A 285 24.25 -10.56 15.89
CA ASP A 285 24.21 -9.94 17.22
C ASP A 285 23.52 -8.56 17.21
N GLU A 286 23.23 -8.00 16.02
CA GLU A 286 22.54 -6.73 15.87
C GLU A 286 21.01 -6.88 15.77
N GLN A 287 20.51 -8.09 15.50
CA GLN A 287 19.08 -8.36 15.32
C GLN A 287 18.54 -9.34 16.36
N ILE A 288 17.29 -9.12 16.76
CA ILE A 288 16.54 -10.03 17.63
C ILE A 288 15.37 -10.59 16.84
N ILE A 289 15.28 -11.91 16.77
CA ILE A 289 14.19 -12.58 16.06
C ILE A 289 13.12 -12.99 17.07
N ILE A 290 11.87 -12.60 16.79
CA ILE A 290 10.69 -12.96 17.57
C ILE A 290 9.72 -13.76 16.73
N LYS A 291 8.98 -14.70 17.34
CA LYS A 291 7.98 -15.48 16.61
C LYS A 291 6.72 -14.66 16.32
N ASP A 292 6.29 -13.91 17.32
CA ASP A 292 5.10 -13.09 17.28
C ASP A 292 5.21 -11.87 18.23
N LEU A 293 4.20 -11.01 18.22
CA LEU A 293 4.20 -9.78 19.01
C LEU A 293 4.12 -10.03 20.52
N GLU A 294 3.68 -11.20 21.00
CA GLU A 294 3.59 -11.48 22.45
C GLU A 294 4.97 -11.52 23.11
N GLU A 295 6.01 -11.91 22.36
CA GLU A 295 7.41 -11.90 22.81
C GLU A 295 8.00 -10.48 22.95
N LEU A 296 7.38 -9.46 22.34
CA LEU A 296 7.93 -8.10 22.26
C LEU A 296 8.11 -7.46 23.64
N LYS A 297 7.07 -7.35 24.47
CA LYS A 297 7.19 -6.73 25.80
C LYS A 297 8.18 -7.44 26.73
N PRO A 298 8.18 -8.79 26.85
CA PRO A 298 9.20 -9.50 27.60
C PRO A 298 10.63 -9.12 27.20
N ILE A 299 10.91 -9.03 25.90
CA ILE A 299 12.22 -8.64 25.36
C ILE A 299 12.54 -7.18 25.67
N LEU A 300 11.58 -6.27 25.49
CA LEU A 300 11.78 -4.85 25.81
C LEU A 300 12.06 -4.61 27.30
N LYS A 301 11.52 -5.46 28.20
CA LYS A 301 11.78 -5.38 29.65
C LYS A 301 13.20 -5.78 30.02
N SER A 302 13.81 -6.73 29.30
CA SER A 302 15.16 -7.22 29.60
C SER A 302 16.27 -6.35 28.98
N LEU A 303 15.92 -5.44 28.08
CA LEU A 303 16.86 -4.64 27.31
C LEU A 303 16.83 -3.16 27.70
N LYS A 304 18.02 -2.55 27.81
CA LYS A 304 18.15 -1.09 27.74
C LYS A 304 18.10 -0.67 26.27
N PHE A 305 17.24 0.29 25.94
CA PHE A 305 17.09 0.86 24.60
C PHE A 305 16.49 2.27 24.66
N ASN A 306 16.65 3.00 23.57
CA ASN A 306 15.97 4.26 23.27
C ASN A 306 15.11 4.10 22.01
N ALA A 307 15.67 3.46 20.98
CA ALA A 307 14.99 3.18 19.72
C ALA A 307 14.84 1.67 19.52
N VAL A 308 13.65 1.24 19.11
CA VAL A 308 13.44 -0.12 18.60
C VAL A 308 12.87 0.00 17.20
N TYR A 309 13.47 -0.69 16.25
CA TYR A 309 13.00 -0.78 14.89
C TYR A 309 12.51 -2.19 14.61
N ILE A 310 11.22 -2.34 14.35
CA ILE A 310 10.55 -3.63 14.18
C ILE A 310 10.22 -3.86 12.71
N MET A 311 10.74 -4.94 12.14
CA MET A 311 10.54 -5.38 10.76
C MET A 311 9.48 -6.47 10.67
N GLY A 312 8.70 -6.48 9.58
CA GLY A 312 7.70 -7.51 9.30
C GLY A 312 6.35 -7.32 9.98
N PHE A 313 6.19 -6.28 10.80
CA PHE A 313 4.93 -5.99 11.51
C PHE A 313 4.33 -4.67 11.05
N ASN A 314 3.03 -4.69 10.76
CA ASN A 314 2.28 -3.49 10.38
C ASN A 314 2.10 -2.55 11.60
N HIS A 315 2.28 -1.25 11.39
CA HIS A 315 2.05 -0.19 12.38
C HIS A 315 0.73 -0.34 13.16
N LYS A 316 -0.39 -0.69 12.49
CA LYS A 316 -1.69 -0.93 13.16
C LYS A 316 -1.65 -2.12 14.11
N CYS A 317 -0.99 -3.22 13.73
CA CYS A 317 -0.88 -4.41 14.57
C CYS A 317 -0.09 -4.11 15.85
N VAL A 318 1.02 -3.38 15.73
CA VAL A 318 1.86 -3.01 16.88
C VAL A 318 1.12 -2.05 17.81
N ILE A 319 0.44 -1.03 17.27
CA ILE A 319 -0.42 -0.15 18.10
C ILE A 319 -1.46 -0.98 18.87
N ASN A 320 -2.18 -1.87 18.18
CA ASN A 320 -3.23 -2.66 18.81
C ASN A 320 -2.68 -3.57 19.92
N TYR A 321 -1.48 -4.13 19.74
CA TYR A 321 -0.79 -4.91 20.77
C TYR A 321 -0.55 -4.08 22.04
N PHE A 322 0.05 -2.89 21.90
CA PHE A 322 0.29 -2.01 23.05
C PHE A 322 -1.02 -1.49 23.69
N LEU A 323 -2.06 -1.19 22.91
CA LEU A 323 -3.36 -0.76 23.45
C LEU A 323 -4.11 -1.88 24.18
N LYS A 324 -4.11 -3.12 23.68
CA LYS A 324 -4.75 -4.26 24.35
C LYS A 324 -4.15 -4.50 25.73
N SER A 325 -2.83 -4.40 25.81
CA SER A 325 -2.09 -4.60 27.05
C SER A 325 -2.31 -3.52 28.12
N GLN A 326 -2.82 -2.34 27.75
CA GLN A 326 -3.19 -1.28 28.69
C GLN A 326 -4.53 -1.56 29.40
N LYS A 327 -5.39 -2.39 28.81
CA LYS A 327 -6.75 -2.66 29.30
C LYS A 327 -6.83 -3.70 30.42
N PHE A 328 -5.71 -4.18 30.95
CA PHE A 328 -5.70 -4.89 32.23
C PHE A 328 -5.67 -3.84 33.34
N PRO A 329 -6.78 -3.57 34.05
CA PRO A 329 -6.74 -2.72 35.22
C PRO A 329 -5.99 -3.51 36.29
N THR A 330 -4.96 -2.91 36.87
CA THR A 330 -4.53 -3.25 38.21
C THR A 330 -5.75 -3.13 39.12
N LEU A 331 -6.29 -4.27 39.55
CA LEU A 331 -7.17 -4.37 40.71
C LEU A 331 -6.36 -3.91 41.93
N PHE A 332 -6.52 -2.64 42.30
CA PHE A 332 -6.26 -2.12 43.64
C PHE A 332 -7.26 -1.01 43.94
#